data_AF-A0A914Z903-F1
#
_entry.id   AF-A0A914Z903-F1
#
_cell.length_a   1.000
_cell.length_b   1.000
_cell.length_c   1.000
_cell.angle_alpha   90.00
_cell.angle_beta   90.00
_cell.angle_gamma   90.00
#
_symmetry.space_group_name_H-M   'P 1'
#
loop_
_entity.id
_entity.type
_entity.pdbx_description
1 polymer ?
#
loop_
_entity_poly.entity_id
_entity_poly.type
_entity_poly.pdbx_seq_one_letter_code
_entity_poly.pdbx_strand_id
1 'polypeptide(L)'
;MKFFGILLIFLVFWSSSFAAPVEHKLESASCNSCNLIVEVAHDVLGDDALDDCIVDFISWICSALKIEDHFVCKGMVGDFKEQFIYVLQELIVEPKEICGLLVKGCDGGFDPYNATWFLPMPGVKPPHKTPTPIPSGKPTLRVLHLSDLHVDNDYIIGSEAKCDEPLCCRPPKDTNEAFVQKKDIAVPAGKWGTVGDCDAPYWLLEDMMKDIAANHKDITVIHSRLIMF
;
A
#
# COMPACT_ATOMS: atom_id res chain seq x y z
N MET A 1 4.41 13.11 76.45
CA MET A 1 3.29 13.14 75.49
C MET A 1 3.88 13.12 74.07
N LYS A 2 4.36 12.08 73.39
CA LYS A 2 4.27 10.60 73.43
C LYS A 2 2.87 10.04 73.68
N PHE A 3 2.42 9.19 72.74
CA PHE A 3 1.25 8.29 72.77
C PHE A 3 -0.10 8.76 72.20
N PHE A 4 -0.13 9.42 71.04
CA PHE A 4 -1.37 9.44 70.22
C PHE A 4 -1.18 9.29 68.70
N GLY A 5 0.06 9.30 68.20
CA GLY A 5 0.33 9.27 66.75
C GLY A 5 0.69 7.91 66.13
N ILE A 6 0.73 6.81 66.89
CA ILE A 6 1.29 5.53 66.42
C ILE A 6 0.23 4.41 66.31
N LEU A 7 -1.01 4.61 66.79
CA LEU A 7 -2.03 3.54 66.81
C LEU A 7 -2.97 3.50 65.58
N LEU A 8 -2.94 4.51 64.70
CA LEU A 8 -3.82 4.55 63.51
C LEU A 8 -3.15 4.09 62.20
N ILE A 9 -1.83 3.90 62.20
CA ILE A 9 -1.09 3.47 60.99
C ILE A 9 -1.02 1.93 60.88
N PHE A 10 -1.21 1.20 61.99
CA PHE A 10 -1.12 -0.28 61.98
C PHE A 10 -2.41 -1.03 61.63
N LEU A 11 -3.58 -0.37 61.58
CA LEU A 11 -4.84 -1.03 61.18
C LEU A 11 -5.14 -0.92 59.68
N VAL A 12 -4.43 -0.07 58.94
CA VAL A 12 -4.57 0.02 57.47
C VAL A 12 -3.62 -0.94 56.74
N PHE A 13 -2.61 -1.48 57.43
CA PHE A 13 -1.57 -2.33 56.82
C PHE A 13 -1.73 -3.84 57.08
N TRP A 14 -2.82 -4.31 57.69
CA TRP A 14 -3.06 -5.75 57.86
C TRP A 14 -4.45 -6.19 57.43
N SER A 15 -4.78 -5.95 56.17
CA SER A 15 -5.68 -6.83 55.40
C SER A 15 -5.26 -6.91 53.93
N SER A 16 -3.95 -6.81 53.65
CA SER A 16 -3.38 -7.30 52.40
C SER A 16 -3.23 -8.82 52.47
N SER A 17 -4.34 -9.54 52.40
CA SER A 17 -4.41 -10.98 52.10
C SER A 17 -5.83 -11.35 51.73
N PHE A 18 -6.31 -10.80 50.61
CA PHE A 18 -7.28 -11.41 49.68
C PHE A 18 -7.29 -10.53 48.41
N ALA A 19 -6.16 -10.46 47.71
CA ALA A 19 -6.11 -9.94 46.35
C ALA A 19 -6.15 -11.14 45.38
N ALA A 20 -7.34 -11.42 44.86
CA ALA A 20 -7.59 -12.22 43.66
C ALA A 20 -8.99 -11.83 43.11
N PRO A 21 -9.27 -11.94 41.81
CA PRO A 21 -8.64 -11.31 40.64
C PRO A 21 -9.57 -10.19 40.09
N VAL A 22 -9.14 -8.92 40.12
CA VAL A 22 -9.97 -7.78 39.64
C VAL A 22 -9.61 -7.36 38.20
N GLU A 23 -8.43 -7.73 37.72
CA GLU A 23 -7.91 -7.35 36.40
C GLU A 23 -8.80 -7.89 35.24
N HIS A 24 -9.20 -9.17 35.32
CA HIS A 24 -9.92 -9.86 34.26
C HIS A 24 -11.37 -9.38 34.02
N LYS A 25 -11.98 -8.69 35.00
CA LYS A 25 -13.39 -8.24 34.95
C LYS A 25 -13.55 -6.82 34.41
N LEU A 26 -12.50 -6.00 34.54
CA LEU A 26 -12.47 -4.63 34.03
C LEU A 26 -12.12 -4.60 32.53
N GLU A 27 -11.27 -5.52 32.09
CA GLU A 27 -10.90 -5.72 30.67
C GLU A 27 -12.10 -6.20 29.83
N SER A 28 -12.94 -7.11 30.34
CA SER A 28 -14.12 -7.62 29.61
C SER A 28 -15.26 -6.61 29.47
N ALA A 29 -15.48 -5.75 30.47
CA ALA A 29 -16.48 -4.67 30.39
C ALA A 29 -16.06 -3.55 29.41
N SER A 30 -14.77 -3.23 29.38
CA SER A 30 -14.20 -2.26 28.43
C SER A 30 -14.23 -2.79 27.00
N CYS A 31 -13.96 -4.09 26.82
CA CYS A 31 -14.06 -4.78 25.53
C CYS A 31 -15.50 -4.79 24.99
N ASN A 32 -16.50 -5.13 25.81
CA ASN A 32 -17.91 -5.11 25.38
C ASN A 32 -18.40 -3.69 25.03
N SER A 33 -17.95 -2.69 25.77
CA SER A 33 -18.30 -1.29 25.50
C SER A 33 -17.67 -0.80 24.20
N CYS A 34 -16.42 -1.18 23.93
CA CYS A 34 -15.74 -0.86 22.68
C CYS A 34 -16.46 -1.50 21.48
N ASN A 35 -16.76 -2.81 21.55
CA ASN A 35 -17.46 -3.50 20.45
C ASN A 35 -18.79 -2.82 20.13
N LEU A 36 -19.59 -2.48 21.14
CA LEU A 36 -20.87 -1.79 20.95
C LEU A 36 -20.73 -0.40 20.33
N ILE A 37 -19.73 0.38 20.74
CA ILE A 37 -19.49 1.72 20.16
C ILE A 37 -19.09 1.60 18.70
N VAL A 38 -18.23 0.64 18.36
CA VAL A 38 -17.73 0.46 16.99
C VAL A 38 -18.80 -0.14 16.09
N GLU A 39 -19.63 -1.06 16.57
CA GLU A 39 -20.80 -1.57 15.83
C GLU A 39 -21.78 -0.44 15.49
N VAL A 40 -22.11 0.42 16.46
CA VAL A 40 -22.97 1.58 16.22
C VAL A 40 -22.32 2.59 15.27
N ALA A 41 -21.00 2.80 15.38
CA ALA A 41 -20.28 3.64 14.44
C ALA A 41 -20.32 3.05 13.03
N HIS A 42 -20.10 1.75 12.86
CA HIS A 42 -20.17 1.05 11.58
C HIS A 42 -21.54 1.24 10.90
N ASP A 43 -22.63 1.04 11.65
CA ASP A 43 -24.00 1.19 11.12
C ASP A 43 -24.36 2.65 10.77
N VAL A 44 -23.75 3.63 11.43
CA VAL A 44 -23.95 5.07 11.16
C VAL A 44 -23.00 5.59 10.06
N LEU A 45 -21.84 4.96 9.88
CA LEU A 45 -20.83 5.34 8.88
C LEU A 45 -21.08 4.67 7.51
N GLY A 46 -22.04 3.75 7.39
CA GLY A 46 -22.41 3.09 6.14
C GLY A 46 -23.29 3.91 5.17
N ASP A 47 -23.40 5.23 5.38
CA ASP A 47 -24.15 6.13 4.49
C ASP A 47 -23.23 6.76 3.44
N ASP A 48 -23.64 6.70 2.16
CA ASP A 48 -22.95 7.25 0.97
C ASP A 48 -22.47 8.72 1.13
N ALA A 49 -23.02 9.47 2.10
CA ALA A 49 -22.68 10.86 2.37
C ALA A 49 -21.32 11.05 3.08
N LEU A 50 -20.77 10.02 3.73
CA LEU A 50 -19.43 10.07 4.34
C LEU A 50 -18.33 9.93 3.29
N ASP A 51 -18.59 9.18 2.23
CA ASP A 51 -17.61 8.81 1.20
C ASP A 51 -17.06 10.03 0.46
N ASP A 52 -17.94 10.93 0.01
CA ASP A 52 -17.53 12.16 -0.67
C ASP A 52 -16.79 13.13 0.28
N CYS A 53 -17.17 13.17 1.56
CA CYS A 53 -16.53 14.00 2.57
C CYS A 53 -15.10 13.52 2.90
N ILE A 54 -14.90 12.20 3.00
CA ILE A 54 -13.57 11.60 3.20
C ILE A 54 -12.68 11.86 1.99
N VAL A 55 -13.22 11.69 0.78
CA VAL A 55 -12.48 11.94 -0.47
C VAL A 55 -12.02 13.40 -0.57
N ASP A 56 -12.89 14.36 -0.28
CA ASP A 56 -12.54 15.78 -0.29
C ASP A 56 -11.53 16.12 0.82
N PHE A 57 -11.66 15.50 2.00
CA PHE A 57 -10.72 15.69 3.10
C PHE A 57 -9.32 15.14 2.79
N ILE A 58 -9.22 13.94 2.22
CA ILE A 58 -7.95 13.33 1.81
C ILE A 58 -7.31 14.14 0.68
N SER A 59 -8.11 14.56 -0.31
CA SER A 59 -7.64 15.42 -1.41
C SER A 59 -7.12 16.77 -0.90
N TRP A 60 -7.79 17.34 0.10
CA TRP A 60 -7.35 18.57 0.76
C TRP A 60 -6.04 18.36 1.51
N ILE A 61 -5.88 17.27 2.27
CA ILE A 61 -4.61 16.95 2.96
C ILE A 61 -3.47 16.81 1.95
N CYS A 62 -3.70 16.06 0.87
CA CYS A 62 -2.71 15.84 -0.19
C CYS A 62 -2.21 17.17 -0.79
N SER A 63 -3.15 18.07 -1.08
CA SER A 63 -2.84 19.40 -1.62
C SER A 63 -2.19 20.33 -0.58
N ALA A 64 -2.66 20.31 0.67
CA ALA A 64 -2.16 21.16 1.75
C ALA A 64 -0.74 20.79 2.18
N LEU A 65 -0.41 19.50 2.16
CA LEU A 65 0.93 18.99 2.44
C LEU A 65 1.86 19.03 1.22
N LYS A 66 1.35 19.42 0.04
CA LYS A 66 2.09 19.44 -1.23
C LYS A 66 2.74 18.10 -1.55
N ILE A 67 1.96 17.03 -1.44
CA ILE A 67 2.43 15.68 -1.80
C ILE A 67 2.52 15.57 -3.32
N GLU A 68 1.45 15.94 -4.01
CA GLU A 68 1.34 15.98 -5.47
C GLU A 68 0.50 17.19 -5.89
N ASP A 69 0.41 17.44 -7.20
CA ASP A 69 -0.47 18.46 -7.75
C ASP A 69 -1.94 18.17 -7.48
N HIS A 70 -2.74 19.23 -7.36
CA HIS A 70 -4.15 19.13 -6.95
C HIS A 70 -4.97 18.19 -7.85
N PHE A 71 -4.69 18.20 -9.16
CA PHE A 71 -5.38 17.30 -10.09
C PHE A 71 -4.97 15.83 -9.88
N VAL A 72 -3.69 15.56 -9.59
CA VAL A 72 -3.16 14.22 -9.30
C VAL A 72 -3.77 13.70 -8.01
N CYS A 73 -3.75 14.51 -6.95
CA CYS A 73 -4.38 14.19 -5.67
C CYS A 73 -5.85 13.82 -5.88
N LYS A 74 -6.62 14.67 -6.59
CA LYS A 74 -8.04 14.43 -6.84
C LYS A 74 -8.28 13.19 -7.70
N GLY A 75 -7.46 12.97 -8.73
CA GLY A 75 -7.54 11.79 -9.60
C GLY A 75 -7.28 10.51 -8.82
N MET A 76 -6.17 10.47 -8.07
CA MET A 76 -5.79 9.32 -7.25
C MET A 76 -6.85 8.97 -6.21
N VAL A 77 -7.34 9.96 -5.45
CA VAL A 77 -8.41 9.68 -4.47
C VAL A 77 -9.69 9.24 -5.19
N GLY A 78 -10.03 9.85 -6.33
CA GLY A 78 -11.19 9.45 -7.13
C GLY A 78 -11.14 8.00 -7.62
N ASP A 79 -9.98 7.55 -8.10
CA ASP A 79 -9.79 6.20 -8.66
C ASP A 79 -9.72 5.11 -7.58
N PHE A 80 -9.16 5.43 -6.40
CA PHE A 80 -8.95 4.46 -5.33
C PHE A 80 -9.98 4.52 -4.19
N LYS A 81 -10.95 5.45 -4.23
CA LYS A 81 -11.88 5.67 -3.11
C LYS A 81 -12.62 4.40 -2.69
N GLU A 82 -13.12 3.62 -3.64
CA GLU A 82 -13.98 2.47 -3.36
C GLU A 82 -13.18 1.35 -2.66
N GLN A 83 -11.96 1.10 -3.14
CA GLN A 83 -11.06 0.10 -2.56
C GLN A 83 -10.53 0.57 -1.21
N PHE A 84 -10.21 1.87 -1.08
CA PHE A 84 -9.77 2.46 0.17
C PHE A 84 -10.86 2.35 1.25
N ILE A 85 -12.10 2.70 0.92
CA ILE A 85 -13.24 2.59 1.83
C ILE A 85 -13.50 1.14 2.21
N TYR A 86 -13.48 0.21 1.24
CA TYR A 86 -13.62 -1.22 1.51
C TYR A 86 -12.55 -1.72 2.50
N VAL A 87 -11.27 -1.42 2.27
CA VAL A 87 -10.19 -1.83 3.17
C VAL A 87 -10.33 -1.17 4.54
N LEU A 88 -10.74 0.09 4.60
CA LEU A 88 -10.98 0.81 5.85
C LEU A 88 -12.10 0.14 6.65
N GLN A 89 -13.21 -0.23 6.01
CA GLN A 89 -14.34 -0.92 6.63
C GLN A 89 -13.93 -2.30 7.19
N GLU A 90 -13.20 -3.08 6.40
CA GLU A 90 -12.80 -4.45 6.76
C GLU A 90 -11.66 -4.49 7.80
N LEU A 91 -10.69 -3.57 7.75
CA LEU A 91 -9.50 -3.64 8.64
C LEU A 91 -9.58 -2.73 9.86
N ILE A 92 -10.20 -1.57 9.74
CA ILE A 92 -10.18 -0.54 10.79
C ILE A 92 -11.54 -0.46 11.46
N VAL A 93 -12.64 -0.50 10.71
CA VAL A 93 -13.97 -0.35 11.32
C VAL A 93 -14.53 -1.68 11.85
N GLU A 94 -13.90 -2.83 11.59
CA GLU A 94 -14.32 -4.07 12.21
C GLU A 94 -14.13 -4.01 13.74
N PRO A 95 -15.21 -4.15 14.54
CA PRO A 95 -15.17 -3.96 15.99
C PRO A 95 -14.10 -4.78 16.69
N LYS A 96 -13.87 -6.02 16.24
CA LYS A 96 -12.88 -6.92 16.82
C LYS A 96 -11.44 -6.46 16.58
N GLU A 97 -11.18 -5.88 15.42
CA GLU A 97 -9.86 -5.40 15.01
C GLU A 97 -9.49 -4.13 15.78
N ILE A 98 -10.36 -3.10 15.73
CA ILE A 98 -10.12 -1.84 16.45
C ILE A 98 -10.11 -2.06 17.98
N CYS A 99 -11.02 -2.87 18.52
CA CYS A 99 -11.09 -3.07 19.96
C CYS A 99 -9.96 -3.95 20.47
N GLY A 100 -9.48 -4.90 19.67
CA GLY A 100 -8.26 -5.65 19.94
C GLY A 100 -7.00 -4.78 19.93
N LEU A 101 -6.97 -3.76 19.07
CA LEU A 101 -5.87 -2.78 19.03
C LEU A 101 -5.92 -1.78 20.20
N LEU A 102 -7.10 -1.26 20.55
CA LEU A 102 -7.25 -0.16 21.50
C LEU A 102 -7.42 -0.60 22.97
N VAL A 103 -7.97 -1.78 23.22
CA VAL A 103 -8.28 -2.28 24.58
C VAL A 103 -7.44 -3.52 24.88
N LYS A 104 -6.47 -3.37 25.78
CA LYS A 104 -5.67 -4.50 26.29
C LYS A 104 -6.57 -5.58 26.89
N GLY A 105 -6.37 -6.84 26.49
CA GLY A 105 -7.16 -7.98 26.95
C GLY A 105 -8.48 -8.20 26.18
N CYS A 106 -8.79 -7.38 25.16
CA CYS A 106 -9.87 -7.63 24.22
C CYS A 106 -9.32 -8.52 23.08
N ASP A 107 -9.31 -9.83 23.27
CA ASP A 107 -8.86 -10.78 22.23
C ASP A 107 -9.80 -10.74 21.03
N GLY A 108 -9.26 -10.59 19.82
CA GLY A 108 -10.03 -10.64 18.57
C GLY A 108 -9.45 -9.93 17.36
N GLY A 109 -8.48 -9.02 17.55
CA GLY A 109 -7.86 -8.29 16.45
C GLY A 109 -6.61 -8.96 15.89
N PHE A 110 -6.53 -9.10 14.57
CA PHE A 110 -5.33 -9.37 13.81
C PHE A 110 -4.42 -8.14 13.81
N ASP A 111 -3.30 -8.19 14.52
CA ASP A 111 -2.25 -7.17 14.39
C ASP A 111 -1.38 -7.46 13.15
N PRO A 112 -1.52 -6.71 12.04
CA PRO A 112 -0.73 -6.96 10.83
C PRO A 112 0.77 -6.73 11.05
N TYR A 113 1.17 -5.96 12.06
CA TYR A 113 2.57 -5.66 12.36
C TYR A 113 3.24 -6.73 13.24
N ASN A 114 2.45 -7.59 13.89
CA ASN A 114 2.94 -8.66 14.77
C ASN A 114 2.44 -10.07 14.37
N ALA A 115 1.74 -10.17 13.24
CA ALA A 115 1.28 -11.44 12.69
C ALA A 115 2.46 -12.29 12.18
N THR A 116 2.76 -13.36 12.91
CA THR A 116 3.66 -14.42 12.42
C THR A 116 2.84 -15.56 11.86
N TRP A 117 3.02 -15.84 10.57
CA TRP A 117 2.32 -16.92 9.89
C TRP A 117 3.30 -18.05 9.60
N PHE A 118 2.84 -19.29 9.84
CA PHE A 118 3.62 -20.50 9.61
C PHE A 118 3.20 -21.14 8.29
N LEU A 119 4.15 -21.31 7.38
CA LEU A 119 3.99 -22.14 6.18
C LEU A 119 4.47 -23.57 6.48
N PRO A 120 3.56 -24.52 6.80
CA PRO A 120 3.96 -25.91 6.89
C PRO A 120 4.41 -26.38 5.51
N MET A 121 5.71 -26.66 5.38
CA MET A 121 6.23 -27.32 4.19
C MET A 121 5.80 -28.80 4.24
N PRO A 122 5.03 -29.30 3.26
CA PRO A 122 4.61 -30.69 3.27
C PRO A 122 5.82 -31.60 3.02
N GLY A 123 5.94 -32.66 3.83
CA GLY A 123 6.89 -33.75 3.60
C GLY A 123 8.31 -33.53 4.15
N VAL A 124 9.20 -34.45 3.80
CA VAL A 124 10.61 -34.43 4.22
C VAL A 124 11.42 -33.62 3.20
N LYS A 125 12.28 -32.72 3.67
CA LYS A 125 13.20 -31.95 2.82
C LYS A 125 13.95 -32.91 1.89
N PRO A 126 13.82 -32.78 0.55
CA PRO A 126 14.54 -33.64 -0.37
C PRO A 126 16.05 -33.44 -0.20
N PRO A 127 16.85 -34.51 -0.37
CA PRO A 127 18.30 -34.39 -0.30
C PRO A 127 18.80 -33.41 -1.37
N HIS A 128 19.75 -32.56 -0.99
CA HIS A 128 20.35 -31.62 -1.92
C HIS A 128 21.03 -32.37 -3.07
N LYS A 129 20.60 -32.09 -4.30
CA LYS A 129 21.24 -32.59 -5.52
C LYS A 129 22.10 -31.47 -6.10
N THR A 130 23.41 -31.68 -6.13
CA THR A 130 24.34 -30.78 -6.82
C THR A 130 24.04 -30.77 -8.32
N PRO A 131 23.97 -29.59 -8.96
CA PRO A 131 23.81 -29.51 -10.41
C PRO A 131 24.95 -30.26 -11.11
N THR A 132 24.62 -31.21 -11.97
CA THR A 132 25.61 -31.88 -12.82
C THR A 132 25.89 -31.00 -14.05
N PRO A 133 27.15 -30.84 -14.46
CA PRO A 133 27.49 -30.13 -15.69
C PRO A 133 26.72 -30.73 -16.87
N ILE A 134 26.11 -29.87 -17.68
CA ILE A 134 25.37 -30.30 -18.86
C ILE A 134 26.39 -30.80 -19.90
N PRO A 135 26.25 -32.04 -20.41
CA PRO A 135 27.13 -32.53 -21.48
C PRO A 135 27.07 -31.63 -22.72
N SER A 136 28.20 -31.49 -23.42
CA SER A 136 28.24 -30.72 -24.67
C SER A 136 27.28 -31.30 -25.73
N GLY A 137 26.67 -30.42 -26.53
CA GLY A 137 25.77 -30.81 -27.63
C GLY A 137 24.31 -31.07 -27.26
N LYS A 138 23.88 -30.75 -26.03
CA LYS A 138 22.46 -30.78 -25.65
C LYS A 138 21.71 -29.57 -26.26
N PRO A 139 20.43 -29.73 -26.67
CA PRO A 139 19.63 -28.60 -27.15
C PRO A 139 19.47 -27.57 -26.04
N THR A 140 19.57 -26.29 -26.40
CA THR A 140 19.36 -25.17 -25.49
C THR A 140 17.96 -24.63 -25.67
N LEU A 141 17.27 -24.40 -24.55
CA LEU A 141 16.01 -23.67 -24.56
C LEU A 141 16.32 -22.18 -24.45
N ARG A 142 15.80 -21.38 -25.39
CA ARG A 142 15.87 -19.92 -25.32
C ARG A 142 14.52 -19.35 -24.91
N VAL A 143 14.52 -18.64 -23.78
CA VAL A 143 13.34 -18.02 -23.22
C VAL A 143 13.51 -16.51 -23.31
N LEU A 144 12.58 -15.84 -23.97
CA LEU A 144 12.48 -14.38 -23.94
C LEU A 144 11.67 -13.99 -22.71
N HIS A 145 12.23 -13.14 -21.85
CA HIS A 145 11.53 -12.57 -20.71
C HIS A 145 11.32 -11.08 -20.91
N LEU A 146 10.06 -10.65 -20.89
CA LEU A 146 9.67 -9.25 -20.97
C LEU A 146 8.92 -8.86 -19.69
N SER A 147 9.30 -7.74 -19.09
CA SER A 147 8.68 -7.20 -17.88
C SER A 147 8.69 -5.68 -17.96
N ASP A 148 7.75 -5.05 -17.25
CA ASP A 148 7.75 -3.60 -16.98
C ASP A 148 7.88 -2.73 -18.24
N LEU A 149 7.11 -3.09 -19.29
CA LEU A 149 7.16 -2.38 -20.58
C LEU A 149 6.69 -0.92 -20.50
N HIS A 150 5.83 -0.60 -19.51
CA HIS A 150 5.35 0.75 -19.20
C HIS A 150 5.11 1.61 -20.44
N VAL A 151 4.08 1.23 -21.21
CA VAL A 151 3.76 1.88 -22.48
C VAL A 151 2.83 3.05 -22.24
N ASP A 152 3.29 4.23 -22.62
CA ASP A 152 2.53 5.45 -22.60
C ASP A 152 1.94 5.77 -23.98
N ASN A 153 0.62 5.69 -24.07
CA ASN A 153 -0.10 6.08 -25.28
C ASN A 153 -0.21 7.60 -25.44
N ASP A 154 0.03 8.36 -24.37
CA ASP A 154 -0.05 9.82 -24.35
C ASP A 154 1.33 10.49 -24.50
N TYR A 155 2.39 9.71 -24.77
CA TYR A 155 3.75 10.23 -24.92
C TYR A 155 3.85 11.22 -26.08
N ILE A 156 4.36 12.44 -25.81
CA ILE A 156 4.55 13.48 -26.82
C ILE A 156 6.03 13.83 -26.97
N ILE A 157 6.50 13.82 -28.21
CA ILE A 157 7.86 14.25 -28.53
C ILE A 157 7.98 15.76 -28.30
N GLY A 158 8.99 16.16 -27.55
CA GLY A 158 9.31 17.56 -27.25
C GLY A 158 8.55 18.17 -26.08
N SER A 159 7.62 17.45 -25.44
CA SER A 159 7.02 17.90 -24.18
C SER A 159 8.05 17.92 -23.04
N GLU A 160 7.71 18.54 -21.92
CA GLU A 160 8.59 18.56 -20.75
C GLU A 160 8.80 17.15 -20.18
N ALA A 161 10.06 16.77 -20.01
CA ALA A 161 10.47 15.50 -19.40
C ALA A 161 10.86 15.66 -17.92
N LYS A 162 10.99 16.89 -17.43
CA LYS A 162 11.25 17.22 -16.03
C LYS A 162 10.15 18.15 -15.49
N CYS A 163 8.99 17.55 -15.27
CA CYS A 163 7.81 18.19 -14.69
C CYS A 163 7.76 17.96 -13.16
N ASP A 164 6.80 18.60 -12.49
CA ASP A 164 6.55 18.45 -11.04
C ASP A 164 5.44 17.40 -10.76
N GLU A 165 5.18 16.50 -11.71
CA GLU A 165 4.19 15.43 -11.64
C GLU A 165 4.87 14.06 -11.60
N PRO A 166 4.19 12.99 -11.14
CA PRO A 166 4.78 11.65 -11.07
C PRO A 166 5.06 11.01 -12.45
N LEU A 167 4.48 11.53 -13.53
CA LEU A 167 4.70 11.04 -14.89
C LEU A 167 4.65 12.18 -15.92
N CYS A 168 5.81 12.49 -16.49
CA CYS A 168 6.04 13.53 -17.48
C CYS A 168 5.99 12.99 -18.93
N CYS A 169 6.51 13.77 -19.89
CA CYS A 169 6.51 13.46 -21.32
C CYS A 169 5.11 13.38 -21.97
N ARG A 170 4.12 14.04 -21.35
CA ARG A 170 2.71 14.04 -21.75
C ARG A 170 2.22 15.46 -22.05
N PRO A 171 1.06 15.60 -22.73
CA PRO A 171 0.41 16.90 -22.83
C PRO A 171 -0.01 17.41 -21.44
N PRO A 172 0.00 18.73 -21.20
CA PRO A 172 -0.52 19.29 -19.96
C PRO A 172 -2.01 18.96 -19.86
N LYS A 173 -2.45 18.48 -18.71
CA LYS A 173 -3.82 18.02 -18.46
C LYS A 173 -4.70 19.12 -17.88
N ASP A 174 -4.13 20.10 -17.19
CA ASP A 174 -4.87 21.22 -16.63
C ASP A 174 -4.57 22.58 -17.31
N THR A 175 -5.45 23.56 -17.12
CA THR A 175 -5.26 24.90 -17.70
C THR A 175 -4.08 25.65 -17.08
N ASN A 176 -3.78 25.43 -15.80
CA ASN A 176 -2.69 26.08 -15.08
C ASN A 176 -1.32 25.53 -15.52
N GLU A 177 -1.19 24.23 -15.75
CA GLU A 177 -0.11 23.52 -16.41
C GLU A 177 0.04 24.01 -17.85
N ALA A 178 -1.04 24.24 -18.59
CA ALA A 178 -0.95 24.87 -19.92
C ALA A 178 -0.40 26.31 -19.85
N PHE A 179 -0.67 27.05 -18.77
CA PHE A 179 -0.03 28.34 -18.49
C PHE A 179 1.42 28.19 -18.00
N VAL A 180 1.78 27.10 -17.32
CA VAL A 180 3.16 26.76 -16.90
C VAL A 180 3.98 26.20 -18.08
N GLN A 181 3.38 25.56 -19.08
CA GLN A 181 4.05 25.16 -20.33
C GLN A 181 4.34 26.33 -21.27
N LYS A 182 3.88 27.55 -20.95
CA LYS A 182 4.44 28.78 -21.54
C LYS A 182 5.83 29.13 -20.97
N LYS A 183 6.25 28.46 -19.91
CA LYS A 183 7.62 28.50 -19.39
C LYS A 183 8.48 27.63 -20.33
N ASP A 184 9.69 28.07 -20.60
CA ASP A 184 10.59 27.38 -21.52
C ASP A 184 10.77 25.91 -21.09
N ILE A 185 10.54 24.99 -22.03
CA ILE A 185 10.78 23.56 -21.83
C ILE A 185 12.26 23.38 -21.45
N ALA A 186 12.52 22.90 -20.23
CA ALA A 186 13.86 22.70 -19.70
C ALA A 186 14.50 21.44 -20.31
N VAL A 187 13.74 20.34 -20.38
CA VAL A 187 14.20 19.07 -20.96
C VAL A 187 13.15 18.55 -21.94
N PRO A 188 13.36 18.68 -23.26
CA PRO A 188 12.42 18.18 -24.24
C PRO A 188 12.46 16.64 -24.33
N ALA A 189 11.29 16.03 -24.36
CA ALA A 189 11.11 14.60 -24.53
C ALA A 189 11.64 14.13 -25.91
N GLY A 190 12.57 13.18 -25.89
CA GLY A 190 13.16 12.55 -27.07
C GLY A 190 12.21 11.61 -27.79
N LYS A 191 12.50 11.36 -29.08
CA LYS A 191 11.66 10.47 -29.91
C LYS A 191 11.54 9.06 -29.34
N TRP A 192 12.62 8.46 -28.84
CA TRP A 192 12.65 7.05 -28.44
C TRP A 192 12.56 6.86 -26.93
N GLY A 193 11.95 7.81 -26.23
CA GLY A 193 11.99 7.90 -24.77
C GLY A 193 13.03 8.91 -24.29
N THR A 194 12.96 9.22 -22.99
CA THR A 194 13.83 10.19 -22.31
C THR A 194 14.18 9.66 -20.94
N VAL A 195 15.40 9.92 -20.48
CA VAL A 195 15.81 9.60 -19.11
C VAL A 195 15.18 10.63 -18.17
N GLY A 196 14.17 10.21 -17.43
CA GLY A 196 13.37 11.03 -16.52
C GLY A 196 12.17 10.24 -16.01
N ASP A 197 11.22 10.92 -15.37
CA ASP A 197 9.95 10.34 -14.92
C ASP A 197 8.99 10.21 -16.11
N CYS A 198 9.37 9.41 -17.10
CA CYS A 198 8.63 9.20 -18.34
C CYS A 198 8.54 7.71 -18.67
N ASP A 199 7.36 7.30 -19.14
CA ASP A 199 7.11 5.97 -19.66
C ASP A 199 7.52 5.85 -21.14
N ALA A 200 7.51 4.64 -21.67
CA ALA A 200 7.97 4.34 -23.02
C ALA A 200 6.89 4.68 -24.07
N PRO A 201 7.23 5.38 -25.16
CA PRO A 201 6.27 5.59 -26.24
C PRO A 201 5.96 4.26 -26.95
N TYR A 202 4.73 4.11 -27.43
CA TYR A 202 4.28 2.85 -28.06
C TYR A 202 5.16 2.40 -29.25
N TRP A 203 5.73 3.34 -30.01
CA TRP A 203 6.57 3.00 -31.17
C TRP A 203 7.94 2.44 -30.76
N LEU A 204 8.43 2.72 -29.55
CA LEU A 204 9.63 2.06 -29.02
C LEU A 204 9.36 0.57 -28.80
N LEU A 205 8.21 0.24 -28.20
CA LEU A 205 7.79 -1.15 -28.04
C LEU A 205 7.65 -1.85 -29.41
N GLU A 206 7.04 -1.17 -30.38
CA GLU A 206 6.87 -1.74 -31.72
C GLU A 206 8.23 -2.03 -32.38
N ASP A 207 9.20 -1.11 -32.28
CA ASP A 207 10.54 -1.26 -32.83
C ASP A 207 11.31 -2.41 -32.14
N MET A 208 11.26 -2.47 -30.82
CA MET A 208 11.83 -3.57 -30.03
C MET A 208 11.26 -4.93 -30.48
N MET A 209 9.94 -5.02 -30.63
CA MET A 209 9.29 -6.26 -31.05
C MET A 209 9.64 -6.65 -32.49
N LYS A 210 9.81 -5.68 -33.39
CA LYS A 210 10.30 -5.91 -34.77
C LYS A 210 11.73 -6.43 -34.76
N ASP A 211 12.61 -5.86 -33.96
CA ASP A 211 14.01 -6.30 -33.84
C ASP A 211 14.10 -7.73 -33.28
N ILE A 212 13.37 -8.01 -32.19
CA ILE A 212 13.25 -9.36 -31.62
C ILE A 212 12.78 -10.35 -32.69
N ALA A 213 11.71 -10.01 -33.40
CA ALA A 213 11.18 -10.85 -34.46
C ALA A 213 12.19 -11.07 -35.58
N ALA A 214 13.00 -10.08 -35.94
CA ALA A 214 13.99 -10.17 -37.03
C ALA A 214 15.23 -10.99 -36.63
N ASN A 215 15.78 -10.76 -35.43
CA ASN A 215 17.10 -11.24 -35.03
C ASN A 215 17.06 -12.50 -34.16
N HIS A 216 15.95 -12.77 -33.47
CA HIS A 216 15.85 -13.84 -32.48
C HIS A 216 14.87 -14.95 -32.90
N LYS A 217 15.19 -15.63 -34.02
CA LYS A 217 14.36 -16.72 -34.58
C LYS A 217 14.37 -18.01 -33.77
N ASP A 218 15.26 -18.12 -32.79
CA ASP A 218 15.48 -19.33 -31.98
C ASP A 218 14.83 -19.25 -30.58
N ILE A 219 14.05 -18.20 -30.31
CA ILE A 219 13.21 -18.11 -29.10
C ILE A 219 12.17 -19.24 -29.15
N THR A 220 12.15 -20.07 -28.10
CA THR A 220 11.20 -21.19 -27.98
C THR A 220 9.97 -20.81 -27.16
N VAL A 221 10.15 -19.97 -26.13
CA VAL A 221 9.09 -19.56 -25.22
C VAL A 221 9.22 -18.08 -24.92
N ILE A 222 8.09 -17.38 -24.85
CA ILE A 222 7.99 -16.00 -24.39
C ILE A 222 7.30 -16.02 -23.03
N HIS A 223 7.94 -15.43 -22.02
CA HIS A 223 7.36 -15.18 -20.71
C HIS A 223 7.25 -13.67 -20.50
N SER A 224 6.03 -13.15 -20.60
CA SER A 224 5.71 -11.77 -20.26
C SER A 224 5.07 -11.70 -18.88
N ARG A 225 5.56 -10.81 -18.02
CA ARG A 225 4.86 -10.41 -16.80
C ARG A 225 4.43 -8.96 -16.95
N LEU A 226 3.13 -8.72 -17.06
CA LEU A 226 2.58 -7.38 -16.89
C LEU A 226 2.45 -7.14 -15.39
N ILE A 227 3.25 -6.19 -14.90
CA ILE A 227 3.02 -5.57 -13.61
C ILE A 227 2.30 -4.26 -13.94
N MET A 228 0.98 -4.25 -13.75
CA MET A 228 0.20 -3.02 -13.76
C MET A 228 0.36 -2.41 -12.36
N PHE A 229 0.95 -1.22 -12.28
CA PHE A 229 0.82 -0.34 -11.13
C PHE A 229 -0.25 0.70 -11.45
#